data_AF-A0A1B8AAY6-F1
#
_entry.id   AF-A0A1B8AAY6-F1
#
_cell.length_a   1.000
_cell.length_b   1.000
_cell.length_c   1.000
_cell.angle_alpha   90.00
_cell.angle_beta   90.00
_cell.angle_gamma   90.00
#
_symmetry.space_group_name_H-M   'P 1'
#
loop_
_entity.id
_entity.type
_entity.pdbx_description
1 polymer ?
#
loop_
_entity_poly.entity_id
_entity_poly.type
_entity_poly.pdbx_seq_one_letter_code
_entity_poly.pdbx_strand_id
1 'polypeptide(L)'
;MSQSSSEARILLALLALQNDPKLKVRRAAEIYKVGRMMLWRRQQGIQSRSDWIPKSRKLSDLEEQIIVQFILDLDSRGFPSRLRFVEEMANSLLADRDASPVGKRWAHNFVKRQPELKTRLFRKYDYQRAKCEDPTIIRNWFRLVANTVAKYGIRSDDMWNFDETGFMMGIIQSGMVVTGSEREGRPKSVQPGNREWITAIQAINAEGQLIPPFLIGTGQYHLANWYRECDLPGDWVIATSRNGWTNNELGLEWLKHFDRSTSNRSVGVYRLLILDGHESHHSANFERYCEENKIITLCMPAHASHLLQPLDVGCFAVLKQAYGRQIEHLIRCSITHISKTEFFDAFYAAFKATFTKSNIRGGFKGAGLAPFNPENVISKLDVQLRTPTPPGEATEPSTPWTSKTPTTAIEAQSQPEYLERRIRRHKSSSPESIIEALKSSTKATKAALYQLALVEARLKNLEEANRILSRRRRAKKTRLQKGGIMTVEEASQVIDQMDVDTQVVAESLRSGGRRRSVGPGVRRCGVCGETGHNARTCKVDIPASGDEYSE
;
A
#
# COMPACT_ATOMS: atom_id res chain seq x y z
N MET A 1 -41.14 -48.26 -16.39
CA MET A 1 -40.29 -49.14 -17.23
C MET A 1 -39.59 -48.27 -18.25
N SER A 2 -38.26 -48.15 -18.16
CA SER A 2 -37.48 -47.25 -19.01
C SER A 2 -37.57 -47.69 -20.47
N GLN A 3 -37.76 -46.74 -21.38
CA GLN A 3 -37.67 -46.99 -22.81
C GLN A 3 -36.27 -47.54 -23.10
N SER A 4 -36.17 -48.82 -23.48
CA SER A 4 -34.91 -49.42 -23.92
C SER A 4 -34.29 -48.53 -24.99
N SER A 5 -33.03 -48.11 -24.81
CA SER A 5 -32.34 -47.30 -25.81
C SER A 5 -32.41 -47.95 -27.19
N SER A 6 -32.46 -47.15 -28.25
CA SER A 6 -32.47 -47.66 -29.63
C SER A 6 -31.33 -48.63 -29.90
N GLU A 7 -30.18 -48.45 -29.25
CA GLU A 7 -29.01 -49.33 -29.35
C GLU A 7 -29.23 -50.71 -28.73
N ALA A 8 -29.91 -50.80 -27.58
CA ALA A 8 -30.21 -52.09 -26.96
C ALA A 8 -31.05 -52.99 -27.90
N ARG A 9 -31.99 -52.40 -28.64
CA ARG A 9 -32.79 -53.14 -29.65
C ARG A 9 -31.97 -53.57 -30.85
N ILE A 10 -30.95 -52.80 -31.23
CA ILE A 10 -30.05 -53.15 -32.32
C ILE A 10 -29.13 -54.30 -31.93
N LEU A 11 -28.59 -54.30 -30.70
CA LEU A 11 -27.79 -55.43 -30.19
C LEU A 11 -28.59 -56.73 -30.14
N LEU A 12 -29.84 -56.68 -29.68
CA LEU A 12 -30.74 -57.84 -29.69
C LEU A 12 -31.03 -58.33 -31.13
N ALA A 13 -31.21 -57.41 -32.08
CA ALA A 13 -31.41 -57.76 -33.49
C ALA A 13 -30.18 -58.40 -34.14
N LEU A 14 -28.97 -57.97 -33.76
CA LEU A 14 -27.71 -58.59 -34.23
C LEU A 14 -27.53 -59.99 -33.66
N LEU A 15 -27.83 -60.18 -32.37
CA LEU A 15 -27.82 -61.50 -31.72
C LEU A 15 -28.79 -62.47 -32.39
N ALA A 16 -29.98 -62.01 -32.77
CA ALA A 16 -30.96 -62.81 -33.51
C ALA A 16 -30.47 -63.18 -34.92
N LEU A 17 -29.81 -62.26 -35.63
CA LEU A 17 -29.20 -62.54 -36.94
C LEU A 17 -28.02 -63.52 -36.86
N GLN A 18 -27.30 -63.55 -35.73
CA GLN A 18 -26.19 -64.46 -35.51
C GLN A 18 -26.67 -65.87 -35.13
N ASN A 19 -27.79 -65.96 -34.42
CA ASN A 19 -28.36 -67.24 -33.95
C ASN A 19 -29.27 -67.92 -35.00
N ASP A 20 -29.81 -67.19 -35.98
CA ASP A 20 -30.63 -67.75 -37.06
C ASP A 20 -30.08 -67.39 -38.45
N PRO A 21 -29.37 -68.33 -39.11
CA PRO A 21 -28.81 -68.11 -40.46
C PRO A 21 -29.85 -67.83 -41.55
N LYS A 22 -31.14 -68.15 -41.33
CA LYS A 22 -32.22 -67.91 -42.29
C LYS A 22 -32.86 -66.53 -42.11
N LEU A 23 -32.59 -65.85 -40.99
CA LEU A 23 -33.15 -64.54 -40.69
C LEU A 23 -32.46 -63.44 -41.53
N LYS A 24 -33.22 -62.79 -42.41
CA LYS A 24 -32.71 -61.67 -43.21
C LYS A 24 -32.74 -60.37 -42.42
N VAL A 25 -31.73 -59.50 -42.62
CA VAL A 25 -31.59 -58.18 -41.96
C VAL A 25 -32.86 -57.33 -42.03
N ARG A 26 -33.58 -57.37 -43.16
CA ARG A 26 -34.85 -56.64 -43.33
C ARG A 26 -35.91 -57.12 -42.33
N ARG A 27 -36.01 -58.44 -42.13
CA ARG A 27 -37.00 -59.03 -41.22
C ARG A 27 -36.62 -58.81 -39.75
N ALA A 28 -35.34 -58.92 -39.42
CA ALA A 28 -34.84 -58.56 -38.09
C ALA A 28 -35.11 -57.07 -37.75
N ALA A 29 -34.91 -56.16 -38.71
CA ALA A 29 -35.19 -54.73 -38.53
C ALA A 29 -36.68 -54.46 -38.21
N GLU A 30 -37.60 -55.16 -38.87
CA GLU A 30 -39.05 -55.07 -38.59
C GLU A 30 -39.41 -55.63 -37.21
N ILE A 31 -38.89 -56.81 -36.84
CA ILE A 31 -39.18 -57.48 -35.57
C ILE A 31 -38.73 -56.63 -34.38
N TYR A 32 -37.50 -56.12 -34.43
CA TYR A 32 -36.91 -55.36 -33.33
C TYR A 32 -37.21 -53.85 -33.41
N LYS A 33 -38.02 -53.41 -34.40
CA LYS A 33 -38.41 -52.02 -34.64
C LYS A 33 -37.20 -51.07 -34.72
N VAL A 34 -36.19 -51.45 -35.49
CA VAL A 34 -34.97 -50.67 -35.73
C VAL A 34 -34.83 -50.34 -37.22
N GLY A 35 -34.20 -49.22 -37.54
CA GLY A 35 -33.99 -48.85 -38.95
C GLY A 35 -33.11 -49.87 -39.67
N ARG A 36 -33.58 -50.41 -40.81
CA ARG A 36 -32.84 -51.42 -41.62
C ARG A 36 -31.40 -51.01 -41.92
N MET A 37 -31.19 -49.75 -42.30
CA MET A 37 -29.87 -49.21 -42.62
C MET A 37 -28.97 -49.13 -41.37
N MET A 38 -29.55 -48.84 -40.21
CA MET A 38 -28.82 -48.74 -38.93
C MET A 38 -28.37 -50.13 -38.46
N LEU A 39 -29.24 -51.14 -38.55
CA LEU A 39 -28.92 -52.53 -38.25
C LEU A 39 -27.85 -53.08 -39.19
N TRP A 40 -27.97 -52.81 -40.51
CA TRP A 40 -26.96 -53.22 -41.49
C TRP A 40 -25.60 -52.59 -41.23
N ARG A 41 -25.54 -51.28 -40.93
CA ARG A 41 -24.29 -50.60 -40.57
C ARG A 41 -23.61 -51.25 -39.36
N ARG A 42 -24.39 -51.65 -38.34
CA ARG A 42 -23.85 -52.34 -37.16
C ARG A 42 -23.35 -53.73 -37.45
N GLN A 43 -24.05 -54.46 -38.32
CA GLN A 43 -23.62 -55.77 -38.78
C GLN A 43 -22.28 -55.69 -39.54
N GLN A 44 -22.01 -54.57 -40.22
CA GLN A 44 -20.73 -54.27 -40.88
C GLN A 44 -19.67 -53.67 -39.93
N GLY A 45 -19.90 -53.69 -38.61
CA GLY A 45 -18.96 -53.20 -37.60
C GLY A 45 -18.91 -51.67 -37.43
N ILE A 46 -19.83 -50.91 -38.05
CA ILE A 46 -19.85 -49.45 -37.96
C ILE A 46 -20.56 -49.03 -36.65
N GLN A 47 -19.80 -48.43 -35.73
CA GLN A 47 -20.28 -47.98 -34.41
C GLN A 47 -21.26 -46.79 -34.46
N SER A 48 -21.91 -46.55 -33.31
CA SER A 48 -22.84 -45.43 -33.11
C SER A 48 -22.13 -44.13 -33.25
N ARG A 49 -22.83 -43.07 -33.68
CA ARG A 49 -22.35 -41.72 -33.39
C ARG A 49 -22.21 -41.43 -31.90
N SER A 50 -23.03 -42.03 -31.03
CA SER A 50 -22.92 -41.90 -29.57
C SER A 50 -21.69 -42.58 -28.96
N ASP A 51 -21.18 -43.61 -29.64
CA ASP A 51 -20.06 -44.45 -29.18
C ASP A 51 -18.81 -44.17 -30.02
N TRP A 52 -18.92 -43.24 -30.97
CA TRP A 52 -17.84 -42.81 -31.84
C TRP A 52 -16.93 -41.86 -31.06
N ILE A 53 -15.72 -42.32 -30.74
CA ILE A 53 -14.68 -41.47 -30.18
C ILE A 53 -14.17 -40.55 -31.30
N PRO A 54 -14.28 -39.21 -31.17
CA PRO A 54 -13.77 -38.30 -32.18
C PRO A 54 -12.27 -38.50 -32.37
N LYS A 55 -11.79 -38.58 -33.62
CA LYS A 55 -10.35 -38.61 -33.96
C LYS A 55 -9.55 -37.40 -33.42
N SER A 56 -10.23 -36.39 -32.88
CA SER A 56 -9.64 -35.23 -32.21
C SER A 56 -9.30 -35.46 -30.73
N ARG A 57 -9.74 -36.55 -30.11
CA ARG A 57 -9.28 -36.97 -28.77
C ARG A 57 -7.99 -37.76 -28.90
N LYS A 58 -6.87 -37.08 -28.63
CA LYS A 58 -5.54 -37.70 -28.67
C LYS A 58 -5.24 -38.61 -27.48
N LEU A 59 -5.94 -38.44 -26.37
CA LEU A 59 -5.77 -39.24 -25.15
C LEU A 59 -7.00 -40.15 -24.93
N SER A 60 -6.77 -41.30 -24.30
CA SER A 60 -7.83 -42.20 -23.87
C SER A 60 -8.54 -41.68 -22.61
N ASP A 61 -9.74 -42.18 -22.33
CA ASP A 61 -10.48 -41.78 -21.13
C ASP A 61 -9.72 -42.13 -19.84
N LEU A 62 -8.96 -43.23 -19.83
CA LEU A 62 -8.11 -43.62 -18.71
C LEU A 62 -6.93 -42.65 -18.51
N GLU A 63 -6.26 -42.25 -19.60
CA GLU A 63 -5.16 -41.27 -19.55
C GLU A 63 -5.65 -39.91 -19.07
N GLU A 64 -6.81 -39.47 -19.55
CA GLU A 64 -7.45 -38.24 -19.06
C GLU A 64 -7.80 -38.35 -17.57
N GLN A 65 -8.31 -39.50 -17.11
CA GLN A 65 -8.65 -39.72 -15.71
C GLN A 65 -7.41 -39.73 -14.80
N ILE A 66 -6.29 -40.31 -15.25
CA ILE A 66 -5.01 -40.27 -14.52
C ILE A 66 -4.52 -38.83 -14.38
N ILE A 67 -4.62 -38.03 -15.45
CA ILE A 67 -4.26 -36.61 -15.40
C ILE A 67 -5.16 -35.85 -14.41
N VAL A 68 -6.48 -36.13 -14.38
CA VAL A 68 -7.40 -35.51 -13.42
C VAL A 68 -7.01 -35.88 -11.98
N GLN A 69 -6.81 -37.16 -11.68
CA GLN A 69 -6.43 -37.62 -10.34
C GLN A 69 -5.12 -36.99 -9.87
N PHE A 70 -4.13 -36.90 -10.76
CA PHE A 70 -2.83 -36.31 -10.44
C PHE A 70 -2.93 -34.79 -10.19
N ILE A 71 -3.78 -34.08 -10.94
CA ILE A 71 -4.05 -32.65 -10.71
C ILE A 71 -4.73 -32.43 -9.35
N LEU A 72 -5.72 -33.26 -9.01
CA LEU A 72 -6.43 -33.18 -7.72
C LEU A 72 -5.52 -33.52 -6.54
N ASP A 73 -4.63 -34.50 -6.69
CA ASP A 73 -3.61 -34.84 -5.69
C ASP A 73 -2.63 -33.68 -5.47
N LEU A 74 -2.14 -33.04 -6.53
CA LEU A 74 -1.27 -31.86 -6.42
C LEU A 74 -1.98 -30.65 -5.78
N ASP A 75 -3.26 -30.44 -6.11
CA ASP A 75 -4.08 -29.38 -5.52
C ASP A 75 -4.30 -29.63 -4.01
N SER A 76 -4.57 -30.87 -3.62
CA SER A 76 -4.73 -31.26 -2.20
C SER A 76 -3.46 -31.04 -1.36
N ARG A 77 -2.29 -31.04 -2.01
CA ARG A 77 -0.98 -30.77 -1.38
C ARG A 77 -0.58 -29.30 -1.45
N GLY A 78 -1.46 -28.41 -1.93
CA GLY A 78 -1.22 -26.97 -2.02
C GLY A 78 -0.36 -26.53 -3.22
N PHE A 79 -0.21 -27.40 -4.23
CA PHE A 79 0.55 -27.12 -5.45
C PHE A 79 -0.38 -27.00 -6.68
N PRO A 80 -1.10 -25.88 -6.84
CA PRO A 80 -2.02 -25.72 -7.97
C PRO A 80 -1.26 -25.75 -9.29
N SER A 81 -1.68 -26.65 -10.19
CA SER A 81 -1.02 -26.89 -11.48
C SER A 81 -1.37 -25.83 -12.53
N ARG A 82 -0.37 -25.41 -13.32
CA ARG A 82 -0.58 -24.48 -14.45
C ARG A 82 -1.07 -25.22 -15.68
N LEU A 83 -1.80 -24.55 -16.57
CA LEU A 83 -2.27 -25.13 -17.85
C LEU A 83 -1.13 -25.71 -18.70
N ARG A 84 0.05 -25.06 -18.68
CA ARG A 84 1.25 -25.56 -19.37
C ARG A 84 1.72 -26.91 -18.81
N PHE A 85 1.64 -27.11 -17.50
CA PHE A 85 2.04 -28.36 -16.87
C PHE A 85 1.06 -29.50 -17.22
N VAL A 86 -0.24 -29.20 -17.32
CA VAL A 86 -1.26 -30.15 -17.80
C VAL A 86 -1.01 -30.55 -19.27
N GLU A 87 -0.55 -29.61 -20.10
CA GLU A 87 -0.11 -29.89 -21.47
C GLU A 87 1.15 -30.77 -21.50
N GLU A 88 2.14 -30.49 -20.65
CA GLU A 88 3.37 -31.27 -20.52
C GLU A 88 3.06 -32.73 -20.10
N MET A 89 2.20 -32.95 -19.11
CA MET A 89 1.76 -34.30 -18.71
C MET A 89 1.09 -35.07 -19.85
N ALA A 90 0.21 -34.41 -20.60
CA ALA A 90 -0.46 -35.03 -21.75
C ALA A 90 0.52 -35.37 -22.88
N ASN A 91 1.53 -34.52 -23.10
CA ASN A 91 2.58 -34.75 -24.08
C ASN A 91 3.56 -35.85 -23.64
N SER A 92 3.84 -36.00 -22.35
CA SER A 92 4.64 -37.11 -21.82
C SER A 92 3.97 -38.45 -22.09
N LEU A 93 2.67 -38.57 -21.79
CA LEU A 93 1.91 -39.80 -22.09
C LEU A 93 1.80 -40.09 -23.59
N LEU A 94 1.79 -39.05 -24.44
CA LEU A 94 1.81 -39.21 -25.90
C LEU A 94 3.18 -39.63 -26.42
N ALA A 95 4.26 -39.08 -25.85
CA ALA A 95 5.63 -39.41 -26.22
C ALA A 95 5.96 -40.88 -25.90
N ASP A 96 5.47 -41.41 -24.78
CA ASP A 96 5.65 -42.82 -24.39
C ASP A 96 5.04 -43.82 -25.41
N ARG A 97 4.15 -43.36 -26.30
CA ARG A 97 3.56 -44.17 -27.38
C ARG A 97 3.86 -43.64 -28.79
N ASP A 98 4.91 -42.83 -28.95
CA ASP A 98 5.33 -42.22 -30.22
C ASP A 98 4.21 -41.42 -30.94
N ALA A 99 3.33 -40.78 -30.18
CA ALA A 99 2.22 -39.99 -30.71
C ALA A 99 2.54 -38.49 -30.75
N SER A 100 1.98 -37.80 -31.75
CA SER A 100 2.19 -36.36 -31.93
C SER A 100 1.61 -35.51 -30.76
N PRO A 101 2.31 -34.44 -30.32
CA PRO A 101 1.89 -33.59 -29.20
C PRO A 101 0.49 -33.00 -29.32
N VAL A 102 -0.14 -32.68 -28.20
CA VAL A 102 -1.43 -31.98 -28.17
C VAL A 102 -1.33 -30.56 -28.75
N GLY A 103 -2.44 -30.01 -29.23
CA GLY A 103 -2.49 -28.64 -29.75
C GLY A 103 -2.54 -27.59 -28.64
N LYS A 104 -2.14 -26.34 -28.94
CA LYS A 104 -2.05 -25.21 -27.98
C LYS A 104 -3.31 -24.92 -27.14
N ARG A 105 -4.51 -25.31 -27.62
CA ARG A 105 -5.78 -25.11 -26.90
C ARG A 105 -6.25 -26.36 -26.14
N TRP A 106 -5.51 -27.46 -26.21
CA TRP A 106 -5.94 -28.74 -25.65
C TRP A 106 -6.11 -28.66 -24.14
N ALA A 107 -5.13 -28.13 -23.39
CA ALA A 107 -5.20 -28.05 -21.94
C ALA A 107 -6.39 -27.19 -21.46
N HIS A 108 -6.67 -26.08 -22.14
CA HIS A 108 -7.84 -25.26 -21.87
C HIS A 108 -9.16 -26.01 -22.12
N ASN A 109 -9.25 -26.72 -23.25
CA ASN A 109 -10.43 -27.52 -23.59
C ASN A 109 -10.58 -28.77 -22.72
N PHE A 110 -9.50 -29.30 -22.17
CA PHE A 110 -9.46 -30.40 -21.21
C PHE A 110 -10.07 -29.96 -19.88
N VAL A 111 -9.58 -28.86 -19.31
CA VAL A 111 -10.16 -28.30 -18.08
C VAL A 111 -11.63 -27.93 -18.27
N LYS A 112 -12.02 -27.39 -19.44
CA LYS A 112 -13.43 -27.04 -19.72
C LYS A 112 -14.37 -28.25 -19.78
N ARG A 113 -13.89 -29.43 -20.19
CA ARG A 113 -14.72 -30.65 -20.31
C ARG A 113 -14.77 -31.50 -19.05
N GLN A 114 -13.89 -31.26 -18.08
CA GLN A 114 -13.83 -32.01 -16.83
C GLN A 114 -14.55 -31.21 -15.71
N PRO A 115 -15.73 -31.65 -15.23
CA PRO A 115 -16.50 -30.88 -14.24
C PRO A 115 -15.79 -30.73 -12.89
N GLU A 116 -14.81 -31.60 -12.61
CA GLU A 116 -14.00 -31.61 -11.39
C GLU A 116 -12.89 -30.54 -11.39
N LEU A 117 -12.54 -29.95 -12.54
CA LEU A 117 -11.43 -29.01 -12.68
C LEU A 117 -11.93 -27.59 -13.01
N LYS A 118 -11.32 -26.56 -12.40
CA LYS A 118 -11.61 -25.15 -12.72
C LYS A 118 -10.34 -24.29 -12.70
N THR A 119 -10.21 -23.40 -13.68
CA THR A 119 -9.12 -22.42 -13.71
C THR A 119 -9.42 -21.25 -12.79
N ARG A 120 -8.49 -20.90 -11.88
CA ARG A 120 -8.57 -19.72 -11.00
C ARG A 120 -7.28 -18.92 -11.05
N LEU A 121 -7.35 -17.61 -10.74
CA LEU A 121 -6.17 -16.77 -10.58
C LEU A 121 -5.50 -17.08 -9.23
N PHE A 122 -4.24 -17.50 -9.24
CA PHE A 122 -3.47 -17.71 -8.02
C PHE A 122 -2.90 -16.39 -7.49
N ARG A 123 -2.83 -16.24 -6.17
CA ARG A 123 -2.00 -15.20 -5.53
C ARG A 123 -0.61 -15.79 -5.29
N LYS A 124 0.46 -14.98 -5.42
CA LYS A 124 1.80 -15.41 -5.00
C LYS A 124 1.75 -15.64 -3.48
N TYR A 125 1.86 -16.90 -3.07
CA TYR A 125 1.92 -17.31 -1.67
C TYR A 125 3.34 -17.78 -1.38
N ASP A 126 3.92 -17.32 -0.29
CA ASP A 126 5.28 -17.71 0.08
C ASP A 126 5.27 -19.17 0.57
N TYR A 127 6.12 -20.01 -0.01
CA TYR A 127 6.22 -21.44 0.30
C TYR A 127 6.62 -21.69 1.76
N GLN A 128 7.37 -20.77 2.38
CA GLN A 128 7.72 -20.85 3.80
C GLN A 128 6.51 -20.54 4.70
N ARG A 129 5.61 -19.64 4.28
CA ARG A 129 4.35 -19.35 4.99
C ARG A 129 3.41 -20.55 5.00
N ALA A 130 3.32 -21.27 3.88
CA ALA A 130 2.46 -22.45 3.76
C ALA A 130 2.85 -23.62 4.71
N LYS A 131 4.13 -23.76 5.06
CA LYS A 131 4.59 -24.78 6.02
C LYS A 131 4.39 -24.37 7.49
N CYS A 132 4.38 -23.07 7.77
CA CYS A 132 4.27 -22.53 9.13
C CYS A 132 2.83 -22.23 9.55
N GLU A 133 1.90 -22.19 8.60
CA GLU A 133 0.45 -22.08 8.83
C GLU A 133 -0.21 -23.43 9.18
N ASP A 134 0.54 -24.36 9.80
CA ASP A 134 -0.04 -25.58 10.38
C ASP A 134 -1.05 -25.18 11.48
N PRO A 135 -2.35 -25.53 11.33
CA PRO A 135 -3.36 -25.23 12.34
C PRO A 135 -2.97 -25.73 13.73
N THR A 136 -2.18 -26.81 13.83
CA THR A 136 -1.68 -27.37 15.08
C THR A 136 -0.69 -26.45 15.78
N ILE A 137 0.25 -25.86 15.04
CA ILE A 137 1.24 -24.91 15.56
C ILE A 137 0.53 -23.66 16.08
N ILE A 138 -0.38 -23.10 15.28
CA ILE A 138 -1.16 -21.92 15.65
C ILE A 138 -2.06 -22.21 16.88
N ARG A 139 -2.74 -23.37 16.91
CA ARG A 139 -3.54 -23.78 18.08
C ARG A 139 -2.70 -23.93 19.34
N ASN A 140 -1.52 -24.54 19.25
CA ASN A 140 -0.63 -24.70 20.40
C ASN A 140 -0.11 -23.35 20.90
N TRP A 141 0.17 -22.40 20.01
CA TRP A 141 0.53 -21.05 20.40
C TRP A 141 -0.61 -20.32 21.13
N PHE A 142 -1.84 -20.39 20.63
CA PHE A 142 -2.99 -19.82 21.36
C PHE A 142 -3.19 -20.45 22.74
N ARG A 143 -2.96 -21.76 22.88
CA ARG A 143 -2.96 -22.43 24.19
C ARG A 143 -1.86 -21.88 25.11
N LEU A 144 -0.66 -21.64 24.59
CA LEU A 144 0.44 -21.03 25.34
C LEU A 144 0.08 -19.62 25.82
N VAL A 145 -0.54 -18.80 24.97
CA VAL A 145 -1.05 -17.47 25.34
C VAL A 145 -2.06 -17.58 26.48
N ALA A 146 -3.08 -18.42 26.34
CA ALA A 146 -4.11 -18.62 27.37
C ALA A 146 -3.52 -19.11 28.71
N ASN A 147 -2.60 -20.07 28.66
CA ASN A 147 -1.93 -20.60 29.85
C ASN A 147 -1.08 -19.53 30.55
N THR A 148 -0.34 -18.71 29.79
CA THR A 148 0.46 -17.61 30.32
C THR A 148 -0.42 -16.55 30.96
N VAL A 149 -1.50 -16.15 30.29
CA VAL A 149 -2.49 -15.20 30.82
C VAL A 149 -3.05 -15.70 32.15
N ALA A 150 -3.45 -16.97 32.23
CA ALA A 150 -3.98 -17.57 33.46
C ALA A 150 -2.92 -17.68 34.58
N LYS A 151 -1.71 -18.14 34.25
CA LYS A 151 -0.62 -18.38 35.22
C LYS A 151 -0.18 -17.10 35.92
N TYR A 152 -0.08 -15.99 35.18
CA TYR A 152 0.44 -14.72 35.69
C TYR A 152 -0.66 -13.70 35.99
N GLY A 153 -1.93 -14.06 35.83
CA GLY A 153 -3.07 -13.18 36.08
C GLY A 153 -3.07 -11.94 35.18
N ILE A 154 -2.67 -12.10 33.91
CA ILE A 154 -2.55 -10.98 32.96
C ILE A 154 -3.94 -10.47 32.61
N ARG A 155 -4.16 -9.17 32.80
CA ARG A 155 -5.40 -8.51 32.40
C ARG A 155 -5.34 -8.04 30.94
N SER A 156 -6.49 -7.76 30.35
CA SER A 156 -6.59 -7.27 28.96
C SER A 156 -5.83 -5.93 28.76
N ASP A 157 -5.90 -5.03 29.74
CA ASP A 157 -5.16 -3.77 29.75
C ASP A 157 -3.63 -3.94 29.88
N ASP A 158 -3.17 -5.10 30.35
CA ASP A 158 -1.75 -5.47 30.47
C ASP A 158 -1.27 -6.42 29.37
N MET A 159 -2.11 -6.70 28.36
CA MET A 159 -1.76 -7.48 27.17
C MET A 159 -1.39 -6.55 26.02
N TRP A 160 -0.10 -6.48 25.73
CA TRP A 160 0.50 -5.61 24.74
C TRP A 160 0.96 -6.39 23.51
N ASN A 161 0.83 -5.74 22.37
CA ASN A 161 1.39 -6.18 21.10
C ASN A 161 2.35 -5.11 20.58
N PHE A 162 3.51 -5.57 20.11
CA PHE A 162 4.57 -4.74 19.57
C PHE A 162 4.93 -5.20 18.15
N ASP A 163 5.24 -4.22 17.29
CA ASP A 163 5.68 -4.50 15.93
C ASP A 163 6.42 -3.31 15.31
N GLU A 164 7.18 -3.59 14.26
CA GLU A 164 7.95 -2.62 13.48
C GLU A 164 7.42 -2.49 12.06
N THR A 165 7.38 -1.26 11.54
CA THR A 165 7.02 -1.04 10.14
C THR A 165 7.91 0.00 9.48
N GLY A 166 8.47 -0.38 8.33
CA GLY A 166 9.22 0.52 7.46
C GLY A 166 8.32 1.42 6.61
N PHE A 167 8.71 2.69 6.50
CA PHE A 167 8.18 3.66 5.56
C PHE A 167 9.28 4.15 4.63
N MET A 168 9.06 3.99 3.32
CA MET A 168 9.86 4.71 2.33
C MET A 168 9.23 6.08 2.14
N MET A 169 9.95 7.15 2.47
CA MET A 169 9.34 8.49 2.61
C MET A 169 8.65 9.00 1.34
N GLY A 170 9.13 8.59 0.15
CA GLY A 170 8.61 9.00 -1.15
C GLY A 170 7.75 7.98 -1.90
N ILE A 171 7.19 6.94 -1.26
CA ILE A 171 6.28 6.01 -1.96
C ILE A 171 4.82 6.30 -1.62
N ILE A 172 4.00 6.47 -2.66
CA ILE A 172 2.54 6.48 -2.55
C ILE A 172 2.02 5.06 -2.78
N GLN A 173 1.18 4.55 -1.88
CA GLN A 173 0.50 3.27 -2.09
C GLN A 173 -0.45 3.32 -3.28
N SER A 174 -0.61 2.20 -3.99
CA SER A 174 -1.60 2.09 -5.06
C SER A 174 -3.02 2.23 -4.49
N GLY A 175 -3.81 3.15 -5.05
CA GLY A 175 -5.20 3.38 -4.67
C GLY A 175 -6.12 3.48 -5.89
N MET A 176 -7.44 3.47 -5.66
CA MET A 176 -8.41 3.78 -6.71
C MET A 176 -8.32 5.27 -7.04
N VAL A 177 -8.21 5.59 -8.32
CA VAL A 177 -8.15 6.97 -8.80
C VAL A 177 -9.24 7.20 -9.83
N VAL A 178 -9.80 8.41 -9.84
CA VAL A 178 -10.75 8.84 -10.88
C VAL A 178 -9.94 9.46 -12.02
N THR A 179 -10.03 8.89 -13.21
CA THR A 179 -9.36 9.40 -14.42
C THR A 179 -10.32 9.50 -15.59
N GLY A 180 -9.95 10.29 -16.61
CA GLY A 180 -10.74 10.39 -17.84
C GLY A 180 -10.99 9.02 -18.46
N SER A 181 -12.21 8.81 -18.95
CA SER A 181 -12.69 7.54 -19.53
C SER A 181 -11.87 7.08 -20.74
N GLU A 182 -11.28 8.03 -21.46
CA GLU A 182 -10.45 7.78 -22.66
C GLU A 182 -9.03 7.28 -22.32
N ARG A 183 -8.64 7.29 -21.04
CA ARG A 183 -7.29 6.90 -20.64
C ARG A 183 -7.17 5.38 -20.58
N GLU A 184 -6.55 4.79 -21.59
CA GLU A 184 -6.23 3.37 -21.60
C GLU A 184 -5.12 3.01 -20.59
N GLY A 185 -5.34 1.92 -19.84
CA GLY A 185 -4.38 1.38 -18.87
C GLY A 185 -4.49 1.98 -17.47
N ARG A 186 -3.73 1.42 -16.52
CA ARG A 186 -3.69 1.93 -15.13
C ARG A 186 -2.96 3.28 -15.11
N PRO A 187 -3.61 4.37 -14.67
CA PRO A 187 -2.96 5.67 -14.59
C PRO A 187 -1.76 5.64 -13.64
N LYS A 188 -0.63 6.21 -14.09
CA LYS A 188 0.58 6.35 -13.29
C LYS A 188 0.49 7.63 -12.44
N SER A 189 0.69 7.51 -11.13
CA SER A 189 0.87 8.67 -10.24
C SER A 189 2.36 9.04 -10.17
N VAL A 190 2.66 10.34 -10.16
CA VAL A 190 4.02 10.86 -9.95
C VAL A 190 4.41 10.57 -8.50
N GLN A 191 5.59 9.99 -8.28
CA GLN A 191 6.12 9.69 -6.95
C GLN A 191 7.34 10.58 -6.64
N PRO A 192 7.53 11.03 -5.39
CA PRO A 192 8.73 11.74 -4.98
C PRO A 192 9.97 10.84 -5.12
N GLY A 193 11.10 11.39 -5.56
CA GLY A 193 12.31 10.61 -5.85
C GLY A 193 13.06 10.08 -4.62
N ASN A 194 12.69 10.49 -3.40
CA ASN A 194 13.39 10.11 -2.19
C ASN A 194 13.02 8.68 -1.73
N ARG A 195 14.03 7.83 -1.58
CA ARG A 195 13.90 6.41 -1.18
C ARG A 195 14.45 6.12 0.22
N GLU A 196 14.75 7.14 1.00
CA GLU A 196 15.17 6.95 2.39
C GLU A 196 14.04 6.31 3.23
N TRP A 197 14.46 5.41 4.13
CA TRP A 197 13.58 4.66 5.01
C TRP A 197 13.57 5.27 6.42
N ILE A 198 12.38 5.27 7.02
CA ILE A 198 12.17 5.46 8.45
C ILE A 198 11.41 4.25 8.97
N THR A 199 11.93 3.64 10.03
CA THR A 199 11.26 2.55 10.72
C THR A 199 10.45 3.13 11.86
N ALA A 200 9.15 2.86 11.90
CA ALA A 200 8.29 3.22 13.01
C ALA A 200 8.02 1.97 13.83
N ILE A 201 8.31 2.09 15.12
CA ILE A 201 8.08 1.05 16.10
C ILE A 201 6.93 1.48 16.99
N GLN A 202 5.98 0.57 17.23
CA GLN A 202 4.78 0.89 17.99
C GLN A 202 4.33 -0.27 18.88
N ALA A 203 3.69 0.07 20.01
CA ALA A 203 2.97 -0.90 20.83
C ALA A 203 1.55 -0.42 21.17
N ILE A 204 0.64 -1.40 21.23
CA ILE A 204 -0.79 -1.23 21.51
C ILE A 204 -1.25 -2.32 22.48
N ASN A 205 -2.29 -2.06 23.28
CA ASN A 205 -2.89 -3.08 24.14
C ASN A 205 -4.28 -3.51 23.70
N ALA A 206 -4.76 -4.61 24.27
CA ALA A 206 -6.05 -5.18 23.93
C ALA A 206 -7.24 -4.25 24.22
N GLU A 207 -7.07 -3.30 25.16
CA GLU A 207 -8.10 -2.30 25.50
C GLU A 207 -8.13 -1.06 24.60
N GLY A 208 -7.24 -0.95 23.62
CA GLY A 208 -7.22 0.17 22.68
C GLY A 208 -6.28 1.31 23.07
N GLN A 209 -5.42 1.12 24.07
CA GLN A 209 -4.37 2.06 24.42
C GLN A 209 -3.13 1.86 23.55
N LEU A 210 -2.29 2.87 23.49
CA LEU A 210 -1.05 2.88 22.74
C LEU A 210 0.05 3.63 23.51
N ILE A 211 1.30 3.31 23.20
CA ILE A 211 2.47 4.10 23.65
C ILE A 211 2.84 5.15 22.59
N PRO A 212 3.61 6.19 22.94
CA PRO A 212 4.19 7.10 21.97
C PRO A 212 5.07 6.34 20.97
N PRO A 213 4.99 6.64 19.66
CA PRO A 213 5.83 6.03 18.63
C PRO A 213 7.32 6.24 18.86
N PHE A 214 8.08 5.24 18.44
CA PHE A 214 9.53 5.26 18.43
C PHE A 214 9.99 5.20 16.96
N LEU A 215 10.52 6.31 16.46
CA LEU A 215 10.85 6.50 15.05
C LEU A 215 12.37 6.41 14.83
N ILE A 216 12.83 5.45 14.03
CA ILE A 216 14.23 5.26 13.70
C ILE A 216 14.47 5.79 12.29
N GLY A 217 15.21 6.89 12.19
CA GLY A 217 15.62 7.48 10.92
C GLY A 217 17.07 7.19 10.58
N THR A 218 17.36 7.06 9.29
CA THR A 218 18.76 7.04 8.84
C THR A 218 19.43 8.39 9.14
N GLY A 219 20.56 8.37 9.84
CA GLY A 219 21.28 9.58 10.20
C GLY A 219 22.38 9.36 11.23
N GLN A 220 23.28 10.33 11.35
CA GLN A 220 24.31 10.35 12.39
C GLN A 220 24.05 11.38 13.48
N TYR A 221 23.18 12.36 13.22
CA TYR A 221 22.91 13.47 14.13
C TYR A 221 21.42 13.75 14.20
N HIS A 222 20.96 14.11 15.39
CA HIS A 222 19.70 14.77 15.61
C HIS A 222 19.81 16.23 15.18
N LEU A 223 18.90 16.67 14.31
CA LEU A 223 18.90 18.04 13.79
C LEU A 223 17.76 18.84 14.40
N ALA A 224 18.03 20.07 14.84
CA ALA A 224 17.06 20.92 15.52
C ALA A 224 15.77 21.15 14.72
N ASN A 225 15.89 21.25 13.40
CA ASN A 225 14.74 21.46 12.52
C ASN A 225 13.76 20.27 12.49
N TRP A 226 14.17 19.07 12.89
CA TRP A 226 13.24 17.93 13.02
C TRP A 226 12.24 18.13 14.15
N TYR A 227 12.64 18.85 15.20
CA TYR A 227 11.86 19.05 16.42
C TYR A 227 11.15 20.41 16.42
N ARG A 228 11.81 21.46 15.90
CA ARG A 228 11.27 22.83 15.89
C ARG A 228 10.23 23.07 14.79
N GLU A 229 10.37 22.40 13.65
CA GLU A 229 9.51 22.65 12.48
C GLU A 229 8.33 21.67 12.34
N CYS A 230 8.24 20.69 13.24
CA CYS A 230 7.22 19.65 13.24
C CYS A 230 6.45 19.70 14.56
N ASP A 231 5.12 19.60 14.52
CA ASP A 231 4.26 19.66 15.72
C ASP A 231 4.14 18.27 16.38
N LEU A 232 5.26 17.61 16.61
CA LEU A 232 5.29 16.28 17.25
C LEU A 232 5.03 16.39 18.76
N PRO A 233 4.29 15.44 19.36
CA PRO A 233 4.15 15.38 20.81
C PRO A 233 5.49 15.16 21.53
N GLY A 234 5.65 15.77 22.70
CA GLY A 234 6.90 15.79 23.47
C GLY A 234 7.43 14.40 23.85
N ASP A 235 6.52 13.44 24.07
CA ASP A 235 6.81 12.08 24.50
C ASP A 235 7.17 11.11 23.36
N TRP A 236 7.18 11.58 22.10
CA TRP A 236 7.63 10.78 20.97
C TRP A 236 9.15 10.66 20.96
N VAL A 237 9.65 9.48 20.61
CA VAL A 237 11.09 9.22 20.54
C VAL A 237 11.53 9.18 19.09
N ILE A 238 12.57 9.94 18.77
CA ILE A 238 13.28 9.81 17.51
C ILE A 238 14.65 9.22 17.83
N ALA A 239 15.03 8.20 17.07
CA ALA A 239 16.33 7.56 17.12
C ALA A 239 17.04 7.68 15.78
N THR A 240 18.37 7.71 15.81
CA THR A 240 19.18 7.73 14.59
C THR A 240 20.04 6.47 14.49
N SER A 241 19.97 5.81 13.34
CA SER A 241 20.83 4.67 13.00
C SER A 241 21.49 4.86 11.63
N ARG A 242 22.59 4.14 11.37
CA ARG A 242 23.34 4.31 10.11
C ARG A 242 22.57 3.84 8.87
N ASN A 243 21.67 2.88 9.05
CA ASN A 243 20.95 2.19 7.98
C ASN A 243 19.42 2.40 8.06
N GLY A 244 18.92 3.07 9.11
CA GLY A 244 17.49 3.29 9.35
C GLY A 244 16.76 2.08 9.93
N TRP A 245 17.48 1.02 10.27
CA TRP A 245 16.94 -0.21 10.86
C TRP A 245 17.23 -0.30 12.35
N THR A 246 16.46 -1.14 13.03
CA THR A 246 16.64 -1.51 14.43
C THR A 246 17.87 -2.41 14.59
N ASN A 247 18.50 -2.32 15.76
CA ASN A 247 19.56 -3.22 16.22
C ASN A 247 19.30 -3.58 17.70
N ASN A 248 20.12 -4.45 18.27
CA ASN A 248 19.92 -4.91 19.65
C ASN A 248 19.92 -3.75 20.67
N GLU A 249 20.79 -2.75 20.47
CA GLU A 249 20.85 -1.58 21.35
C GLU A 249 19.57 -0.75 21.27
N LEU A 250 19.08 -0.44 20.07
CA LEU A 250 17.84 0.31 19.87
C LEU A 250 16.61 -0.50 20.32
N GLY A 251 16.63 -1.83 20.19
CA GLY A 251 15.59 -2.70 20.71
C GLY A 251 15.48 -2.63 22.24
N LEU A 252 16.62 -2.59 22.95
CA LEU A 252 16.64 -2.39 24.40
C LEU A 252 16.19 -0.98 24.80
N GLU A 253 16.62 0.05 24.08
CA GLU A 253 16.15 1.43 24.32
C GLU A 253 14.65 1.59 24.07
N TRP A 254 14.11 0.92 23.05
CA TRP A 254 12.68 0.84 22.85
C TRP A 254 11.98 0.12 24.02
N LEU A 255 12.53 -0.97 24.53
CA LEU A 255 11.94 -1.70 25.66
C LEU A 255 11.87 -0.83 26.93
N LYS A 256 12.91 -0.04 27.20
CA LYS A 256 12.90 0.97 28.28
C LYS A 256 11.84 2.04 28.06
N HIS A 257 11.66 2.48 26.82
CA HIS A 257 10.58 3.41 26.45
C HIS A 257 9.19 2.79 26.65
N PHE A 258 8.99 1.54 26.26
CA PHE A 258 7.79 0.77 26.52
C PHE A 258 7.50 0.67 28.02
N ASP A 259 8.51 0.30 28.81
CA ASP A 259 8.35 0.18 30.25
C ASP A 259 7.96 1.51 30.89
N ARG A 260 8.69 2.59 30.60
CA ARG A 260 8.36 3.95 31.07
C ARG A 260 6.95 4.40 30.69
N SER A 261 6.51 4.04 29.48
CA SER A 261 5.20 4.42 28.95
C SER A 261 4.03 3.62 29.53
N THR A 262 4.30 2.45 30.11
CA THR A 262 3.27 1.50 30.54
C THR A 262 3.27 1.22 32.04
N SER A 263 4.38 1.40 32.75
CA SER A 263 4.53 1.08 34.17
C SER A 263 3.49 1.80 35.05
N ASN A 264 3.31 3.11 34.83
CA ASN A 264 2.31 3.91 35.57
C ASN A 264 0.86 3.61 35.17
N ARG A 265 0.64 2.87 34.08
CA ARG A 265 -0.69 2.52 33.55
C ARG A 265 -1.08 1.08 33.86
N SER A 266 -0.09 0.26 34.22
CA SER A 266 -0.28 -1.16 34.50
C SER A 266 -1.02 -1.33 35.82
N VAL A 267 -2.06 -2.15 35.79
CA VAL A 267 -2.87 -2.45 36.97
C VAL A 267 -2.42 -3.78 37.60
N GLY A 268 -2.01 -4.73 36.77
CA GLY A 268 -1.47 -6.02 37.17
C GLY A 268 0.00 -5.98 37.60
N VAL A 269 0.46 -7.11 38.15
CA VAL A 269 1.86 -7.30 38.55
C VAL A 269 2.77 -7.59 37.36
N TYR A 270 2.22 -8.22 36.32
CA TYR A 270 2.94 -8.61 35.11
C TYR A 270 2.27 -8.02 33.86
N ARG A 271 3.09 -7.64 32.88
CA ARG A 271 2.65 -7.24 31.54
C ARG A 271 3.05 -8.30 30.53
N LEU A 272 2.13 -8.68 29.65
CA LEU A 272 2.41 -9.59 28.54
C LEU A 272 2.74 -8.78 27.30
N LEU A 273 3.88 -9.06 26.68
CA LEU A 273 4.32 -8.45 25.43
C LEU A 273 4.40 -9.52 24.33
N ILE A 274 3.51 -9.43 23.34
CA ILE A 274 3.46 -10.31 22.17
C ILE A 274 4.25 -9.65 21.04
N LEU A 275 5.23 -10.37 20.50
CA LEU A 275 6.18 -9.88 19.50
C LEU A 275 6.53 -10.94 18.46
N ASP A 276 7.17 -10.55 17.36
CA ASP A 276 7.67 -11.47 16.35
C ASP A 276 9.04 -12.04 16.74
N GLY A 277 9.40 -13.20 16.20
CA GLY A 277 10.66 -13.87 16.53
C GLY A 277 11.90 -13.24 15.89
N HIS A 278 11.92 -11.92 15.65
CA HIS A 278 13.05 -11.26 15.00
C HIS A 278 14.26 -11.19 15.94
N GLU A 279 15.46 -11.38 15.39
CA GLU A 279 16.72 -11.57 16.14
C GLU A 279 17.05 -10.42 17.11
N SER A 280 16.61 -9.19 16.79
CA SER A 280 16.79 -8.01 17.64
C SER A 280 16.03 -8.03 18.96
N HIS A 281 15.05 -8.92 19.12
CA HIS A 281 14.23 -9.06 20.33
C HIS A 281 14.72 -10.17 21.27
N HIS A 282 15.84 -10.82 20.94
CA HIS A 282 16.38 -11.98 21.64
C HIS A 282 17.77 -11.75 22.25
N SER A 283 18.15 -10.49 22.51
CA SER A 283 19.40 -10.22 23.21
C SER A 283 19.29 -10.53 24.71
N ALA A 284 20.36 -11.05 25.32
CA ALA A 284 20.37 -11.37 26.76
C ALA A 284 20.04 -10.16 27.65
N ASN A 285 20.42 -8.94 27.22
CA ASN A 285 20.10 -7.71 27.95
C ASN A 285 18.61 -7.36 27.85
N PHE A 286 17.97 -7.65 26.71
CA PHE A 286 16.53 -7.46 26.53
C PHE A 286 15.74 -8.41 27.44
N GLU A 287 16.11 -9.70 27.46
CA GLU A 287 15.47 -10.70 28.31
C GLU A 287 15.63 -10.40 29.80
N ARG A 288 16.85 -10.03 30.24
CA ARG A 288 17.10 -9.65 31.63
C ARG A 288 16.26 -8.45 32.06
N TYR A 289 16.17 -7.42 31.20
CA TYR A 289 15.36 -6.24 31.50
C TYR A 289 13.86 -6.59 31.59
N CYS A 290 13.37 -7.48 30.73
CA CYS A 290 12.00 -7.99 30.82
C CYS A 290 11.75 -8.70 32.16
N GLU A 291 12.65 -9.57 32.60
CA GLU A 291 12.54 -10.29 33.87
C GLU A 291 12.53 -9.33 35.08
N GLU A 292 13.48 -8.41 35.15
CA GLU A 292 13.60 -7.41 36.23
C GLU A 292 12.35 -6.52 36.35
N ASN A 293 11.70 -6.22 35.22
CA ASN A 293 10.54 -5.32 35.15
C ASN A 293 9.19 -6.04 35.01
N LYS A 294 9.17 -7.37 35.25
CA LYS A 294 7.96 -8.21 35.21
C LYS A 294 7.21 -8.14 33.88
N ILE A 295 7.96 -8.09 32.78
CA ILE A 295 7.45 -8.14 31.42
C ILE A 295 7.67 -9.56 30.90
N ILE A 296 6.58 -10.22 30.50
CA ILE A 296 6.60 -11.56 29.94
C ILE A 296 6.53 -11.43 28.43
N THR A 297 7.51 -11.97 27.71
CA THR A 297 7.50 -11.97 26.26
C THR A 297 6.93 -13.28 25.71
N LEU A 298 6.06 -13.20 24.71
CA LEU A 298 5.64 -14.36 23.93
C LEU A 298 5.86 -14.08 22.44
N CYS A 299 6.68 -14.92 21.82
CA CYS A 299 6.94 -14.85 20.40
C CYS A 299 5.84 -15.56 19.63
N MET A 300 5.41 -14.97 18.51
CA MET A 300 4.54 -15.64 17.57
C MET A 300 5.28 -16.75 16.82
N PRO A 301 4.56 -17.76 16.29
CA PRO A 301 5.14 -18.72 15.36
C PRO A 301 5.75 -18.01 14.15
N ALA A 302 6.85 -18.56 13.64
CA ALA A 302 7.52 -18.04 12.46
C ALA A 302 6.53 -17.88 11.29
N HIS A 303 6.66 -16.79 10.54
CA HIS A 303 5.84 -16.48 9.36
C HIS A 303 4.32 -16.38 9.61
N ALA A 304 3.87 -16.19 10.86
CA ALA A 304 2.44 -16.05 11.20
C ALA A 304 2.01 -14.62 11.57
N SER A 305 2.90 -13.60 11.47
CA SER A 305 2.59 -12.22 11.86
C SER A 305 1.37 -11.65 11.13
N HIS A 306 1.20 -11.93 9.83
CA HIS A 306 0.04 -11.45 9.06
C HIS A 306 -1.32 -11.98 9.55
N LEU A 307 -1.31 -12.98 10.44
CA LEU A 307 -2.49 -13.57 11.06
C LEU A 307 -2.61 -13.21 12.54
N LEU A 308 -1.49 -13.18 13.26
CA LEU A 308 -1.43 -13.16 14.72
C LEU A 308 -0.94 -11.84 15.32
N GLN A 309 -0.47 -10.90 14.49
CA GLN A 309 0.07 -9.60 14.91
C GLN A 309 -1.01 -8.51 14.81
N PRO A 310 -1.65 -8.08 15.93
CA PRO A 310 -2.67 -7.04 15.94
C PRO A 310 -2.31 -5.78 15.13
N LEU A 311 -1.06 -5.31 15.22
CA LEU A 311 -0.59 -4.13 14.50
C LEU A 311 -0.65 -4.33 12.98
N ASP A 312 -0.18 -5.46 12.45
CA ASP A 312 -0.28 -5.79 11.03
C ASP A 312 -1.72 -6.01 10.57
N VAL A 313 -2.51 -6.74 11.36
CA VAL A 313 -3.89 -7.11 11.02
C VAL A 313 -4.82 -5.89 10.98
N GLY A 314 -4.62 -4.92 11.88
CA GLY A 314 -5.57 -3.81 12.08
C GLY A 314 -5.04 -2.40 11.83
N CYS A 315 -3.78 -2.11 12.15
CA CYS A 315 -3.31 -0.73 12.28
C CYS A 315 -2.37 -0.28 11.16
N PHE A 316 -1.33 -1.05 10.85
CA PHE A 316 -0.27 -0.65 9.93
C PHE A 316 -0.73 -0.52 8.49
N ALA A 317 -1.63 -1.39 8.02
CA ALA A 317 -2.21 -1.25 6.68
C ALA A 317 -2.95 0.08 6.52
N VAL A 318 -3.79 0.44 7.50
CA VAL A 318 -4.56 1.69 7.49
C VAL A 318 -3.65 2.90 7.66
N LEU A 319 -2.63 2.80 8.53
CA LEU A 319 -1.61 3.84 8.71
C LEU A 319 -0.88 4.13 7.39
N LYS A 320 -0.40 3.10 6.69
CA LYS A 320 0.30 3.25 5.40
C LYS A 320 -0.60 3.88 4.34
N GLN A 321 -1.88 3.54 4.31
CA GLN A 321 -2.85 4.17 3.40
C GLN A 321 -3.07 5.65 3.75
N ALA A 322 -3.23 5.98 5.03
CA ALA A 322 -3.39 7.36 5.48
C ALA A 322 -2.13 8.21 5.19
N TYR A 323 -0.95 7.66 5.44
CA TYR A 323 0.32 8.28 5.09
C TYR A 323 0.44 8.51 3.58
N GLY A 324 0.09 7.50 2.76
CA GLY A 324 0.07 7.63 1.30
C GLY A 324 -0.80 8.80 0.81
N ARG A 325 -1.96 9.03 1.44
CA ARG A 325 -2.82 10.20 1.15
C ARG A 325 -2.17 11.53 1.52
N GLN A 326 -1.41 11.59 2.61
CA GLN A 326 -0.65 12.78 2.97
C GLN A 326 0.43 13.10 1.93
N ILE A 327 1.15 12.09 1.45
CA ILE A 327 2.17 12.27 0.41
C ILE A 327 1.54 12.66 -0.93
N GLU A 328 0.40 12.07 -1.30
CA GLU A 328 -0.35 12.49 -2.49
C GLU A 328 -0.76 13.97 -2.41
N HIS A 329 -1.21 14.44 -1.25
CA HIS A 329 -1.53 15.84 -1.03
C HIS A 329 -0.33 16.76 -1.24
N LEU A 330 0.85 16.40 -0.70
CA LEU A 330 2.08 17.16 -0.88
C LEU A 330 2.49 17.25 -2.36
N ILE A 331 2.35 16.17 -3.13
CA ILE A 331 2.65 16.17 -4.57
C ILE A 331 1.67 17.04 -5.35
N ARG A 332 0.38 17.03 -5.00
CA ARG A 332 -0.62 17.93 -5.59
C ARG A 332 -0.27 19.40 -5.36
N CYS A 333 0.50 19.68 -4.30
CA CYS A 333 1.06 20.99 -3.99
C CYS A 333 2.45 21.23 -4.61
N SER A 334 2.86 20.43 -5.60
CA SER A 334 4.16 20.53 -6.29
C SER A 334 5.39 20.25 -5.41
N ILE A 335 5.22 19.57 -4.26
CA ILE A 335 6.33 19.11 -3.43
C ILE A 335 6.77 17.73 -3.91
N THR A 336 7.88 17.69 -4.64
CA THR A 336 8.40 16.48 -5.31
C THR A 336 9.51 15.76 -4.55
N HIS A 337 9.93 16.32 -3.41
CA HIS A 337 10.94 15.75 -2.53
C HIS A 337 10.49 15.82 -1.07
N ILE A 338 10.36 14.66 -0.44
CA ILE A 338 9.98 14.53 0.98
C ILE A 338 11.25 14.42 1.81
N SER A 339 11.53 15.38 2.68
CA SER A 339 12.58 15.24 3.70
C SER A 339 11.99 14.74 5.03
N LYS A 340 12.84 14.50 6.04
CA LYS A 340 12.37 14.02 7.35
C LYS A 340 11.36 14.95 8.01
N THR A 341 11.45 16.27 7.80
CA THR A 341 10.47 17.21 8.36
C THR A 341 9.09 17.06 7.70
N GLU A 342 9.03 16.86 6.38
CA GLU A 342 7.77 16.56 5.70
C GLU A 342 7.24 15.18 6.12
N PHE A 343 8.13 14.20 6.29
CA PHE A 343 7.77 12.87 6.76
C PHE A 343 7.13 12.91 8.14
N PHE A 344 7.77 13.56 9.12
CA PHE A 344 7.31 13.55 10.51
C PHE A 344 5.91 14.17 10.64
N ASP A 345 5.65 15.29 9.96
CA ASP A 345 4.32 15.91 9.98
C ASP A 345 3.27 15.06 9.26
N ALA A 346 3.61 14.49 8.09
CA ALA A 346 2.71 13.59 7.37
C ALA A 346 2.41 12.30 8.17
N PHE A 347 3.43 11.73 8.80
CA PHE A 347 3.30 10.56 9.65
C PHE A 347 2.46 10.87 10.89
N TYR A 348 2.68 12.00 11.56
CA TYR A 348 1.90 12.40 12.72
C TYR A 348 0.42 12.60 12.38
N ALA A 349 0.13 13.29 11.27
CA ALA A 349 -1.24 13.45 10.79
C ALA A 349 -1.91 12.10 10.47
N ALA A 350 -1.19 11.19 9.82
CA ALA A 350 -1.67 9.85 9.51
C ALA A 350 -1.89 9.02 10.79
N PHE A 351 -0.94 9.05 11.73
CA PHE A 351 -0.98 8.32 12.98
C PHE A 351 -2.18 8.72 13.84
N LYS A 352 -2.41 10.03 14.01
CA LYS A 352 -3.56 10.58 14.75
C LYS A 352 -4.89 10.16 14.12
N ALA A 353 -4.95 10.05 12.80
CA ALA A 353 -6.16 9.66 12.08
C ALA A 353 -6.46 8.14 12.16
N THR A 354 -5.45 7.29 12.39
CA THR A 354 -5.59 5.83 12.24
C THR A 354 -5.44 5.04 13.53
N PHE A 355 -4.64 5.48 14.50
CA PHE A 355 -4.47 4.81 15.79
C PHE A 355 -5.62 5.13 16.76
N THR A 356 -6.83 4.79 16.33
CA THR A 356 -8.05 4.92 17.15
C THR A 356 -8.26 3.68 18.00
N LYS A 357 -8.94 3.82 19.15
CA LYS A 357 -9.32 2.68 20.01
C LYS A 357 -10.05 1.57 19.23
N SER A 358 -10.88 1.95 18.27
CA SER A 358 -11.63 1.01 17.43
C SER A 358 -10.72 0.18 16.54
N ASN A 359 -9.74 0.80 15.87
CA ASN A 359 -8.81 0.08 15.01
C ASN A 359 -7.89 -0.84 15.81
N ILE A 360 -7.43 -0.39 16.97
CA ILE A 360 -6.58 -1.18 17.87
C ILE A 360 -7.32 -2.43 18.37
N ARG A 361 -8.51 -2.25 18.95
CA ARG A 361 -9.38 -3.36 19.38
C ARG A 361 -9.74 -4.27 18.20
N GLY A 362 -9.98 -3.70 17.03
CA GLY A 362 -10.20 -4.43 15.78
C GLY A 362 -9.01 -5.32 15.39
N GLY A 363 -7.77 -4.83 15.55
CA GLY A 363 -6.55 -5.60 15.34
C GLY A 363 -6.45 -6.81 16.27
N PHE A 364 -6.65 -6.60 17.58
CA PHE A 364 -6.65 -7.69 18.56
C PHE A 364 -7.76 -8.73 18.32
N LYS A 365 -8.96 -8.26 17.96
CA LYS A 365 -10.08 -9.13 17.60
C LYS A 365 -9.78 -9.94 16.33
N GLY A 366 -9.17 -9.30 15.34
CA GLY A 366 -8.77 -9.91 14.07
C GLY A 366 -7.72 -11.00 14.25
N ALA A 367 -6.76 -10.76 15.16
CA ALA A 367 -5.72 -11.71 15.56
C ALA A 367 -6.21 -12.80 16.55
N GLY A 368 -7.47 -12.74 16.99
CA GLY A 368 -8.06 -13.74 17.90
C GLY A 368 -7.58 -13.66 19.36
N LEU A 369 -6.91 -12.57 19.75
CA LEU A 369 -6.31 -12.40 21.08
C LEU A 369 -7.28 -11.76 22.08
N ALA A 370 -8.03 -10.74 21.66
CA ALA A 370 -9.00 -10.05 22.52
C ALA A 370 -10.24 -9.57 21.72
N PRO A 371 -11.45 -10.09 22.00
CA PRO A 371 -11.72 -11.23 22.89
C PRO A 371 -11.00 -12.49 22.40
N PHE A 372 -10.58 -13.34 23.34
CA PHE A 372 -9.81 -14.55 23.03
C PHE A 372 -10.69 -15.52 22.21
N ASN A 373 -10.37 -15.65 20.92
CA ASN A 373 -11.06 -16.52 19.98
C ASN A 373 -10.11 -16.98 18.86
N PRO A 374 -9.38 -18.09 19.08
CA PRO A 374 -8.46 -18.66 18.09
C PRO A 374 -9.12 -19.01 16.76
N GLU A 375 -10.41 -19.38 16.76
CA GLU A 375 -11.12 -19.79 15.55
C GLU A 375 -11.26 -18.65 14.53
N ASN A 376 -11.24 -17.37 14.97
CA ASN A 376 -11.22 -16.22 14.06
C ASN A 376 -10.03 -16.23 13.08
N VAL A 377 -8.93 -16.89 13.46
CA VAL A 377 -7.73 -17.04 12.64
C VAL A 377 -7.72 -18.40 11.98
N ILE A 378 -7.94 -19.47 12.75
CA ILE A 378 -7.80 -20.85 12.26
C ILE A 378 -8.83 -21.17 11.17
N SER A 379 -10.06 -20.65 11.26
CA SER A 379 -11.08 -20.88 10.24
C SER A 379 -10.76 -20.21 8.89
N LYS A 380 -9.82 -19.26 8.86
CA LYS A 380 -9.41 -18.55 7.64
C LYS A 380 -8.27 -19.24 6.89
N LEU A 381 -7.58 -20.18 7.54
CA LEU A 381 -6.50 -20.96 6.93
C LEU A 381 -7.00 -21.82 5.76
N ASP A 382 -8.32 -22.09 5.70
CA ASP A 382 -8.91 -23.10 4.81
C ASP A 382 -9.97 -22.56 3.81
N VAL A 383 -10.12 -21.24 3.61
CA VAL A 383 -11.28 -20.69 2.87
C VAL A 383 -10.95 -20.06 1.52
N GLN A 384 -11.55 -20.67 0.48
CA GLN A 384 -11.71 -20.20 -0.89
C GLN A 384 -12.50 -18.88 -0.99
N LEU A 385 -11.94 -17.92 -1.74
CA LEU A 385 -12.58 -16.64 -2.07
C LEU A 385 -13.77 -16.82 -3.04
N ARG A 386 -14.94 -16.26 -2.69
CA ARG A 386 -16.07 -16.04 -3.62
C ARG A 386 -15.88 -14.74 -4.41
N THR A 387 -16.21 -14.78 -5.70
CA THR A 387 -16.15 -13.65 -6.65
C THR A 387 -17.53 -12.98 -6.79
N PRO A 388 -17.62 -11.65 -6.99
CA PRO A 388 -18.86 -10.98 -7.37
C PRO A 388 -19.19 -11.18 -8.86
N THR A 389 -20.48 -11.27 -9.17
CA THR A 389 -21.08 -11.27 -10.52
C THR A 389 -21.22 -9.82 -11.05
N PRO A 390 -21.05 -9.56 -12.35
CA PRO A 390 -21.06 -8.21 -12.93
C PRO A 390 -22.47 -7.70 -13.32
N PRO A 391 -22.73 -6.38 -13.33
CA PRO A 391 -23.67 -5.74 -14.25
C PRO A 391 -22.91 -5.38 -15.54
N GLY A 392 -23.37 -5.63 -16.77
CA GLY A 392 -24.68 -5.30 -17.33
C GLY A 392 -24.51 -4.06 -18.23
N GLU A 393 -24.21 -4.26 -19.52
CA GLU A 393 -24.15 -3.21 -20.55
C GLU A 393 -25.55 -2.75 -20.97
N ALA A 394 -25.75 -1.44 -21.16
CA ALA A 394 -26.65 -0.81 -22.14
C ALA A 394 -26.43 0.71 -22.12
N THR A 395 -25.86 1.29 -23.18
CA THR A 395 -26.52 1.98 -24.32
C THR A 395 -26.65 3.49 -24.12
N GLU A 396 -26.00 4.24 -25.01
CA GLU A 396 -26.06 5.70 -25.12
C GLU A 396 -27.46 6.19 -25.54
N PRO A 397 -27.84 7.40 -25.10
CA PRO A 397 -28.72 8.25 -25.89
C PRO A 397 -28.04 9.55 -26.36
N SER A 398 -28.29 9.81 -27.64
CA SER A 398 -28.14 11.03 -28.42
C SER A 398 -28.30 12.35 -27.68
N THR A 399 -27.39 13.27 -27.98
CA THR A 399 -27.42 14.70 -27.63
C THR A 399 -28.60 15.44 -28.25
N PRO A 400 -29.37 16.22 -27.47
CA PRO A 400 -30.07 17.39 -27.98
C PRO A 400 -29.10 18.57 -27.96
N TRP A 401 -28.89 19.17 -29.13
CA TRP A 401 -28.20 20.45 -29.27
C TRP A 401 -28.84 21.51 -28.37
N THR A 402 -28.08 22.04 -27.42
CA THR A 402 -28.47 23.18 -26.59
C THR A 402 -27.47 24.32 -26.77
N SER A 403 -27.98 25.56 -26.77
CA SER A 403 -27.25 26.82 -26.93
C SER A 403 -25.89 26.83 -26.23
N LYS A 404 -24.83 27.18 -26.97
CA LYS A 404 -23.45 27.20 -26.45
C LYS A 404 -23.29 28.26 -25.35
N THR A 405 -22.71 27.81 -24.24
CA THR A 405 -22.29 28.65 -23.11
C THR A 405 -21.02 29.39 -23.50
N PRO A 406 -20.92 30.71 -23.25
CA PRO A 406 -19.70 31.46 -23.52
C PRO A 406 -18.53 30.91 -22.70
N THR A 407 -17.43 30.59 -23.37
CA THR A 407 -16.22 29.94 -22.81
C THR A 407 -15.09 30.93 -22.53
N THR A 408 -15.25 32.18 -22.96
CA THR A 408 -14.22 33.22 -22.89
C THR A 408 -14.79 34.52 -22.32
N ALA A 409 -13.94 35.30 -21.63
CA ALA A 409 -14.32 36.59 -21.04
C ALA A 409 -14.91 37.57 -22.07
N ILE A 410 -14.43 37.51 -23.31
CA ILE A 410 -14.91 38.31 -24.45
C ILE A 410 -16.34 37.89 -24.85
N GLU A 411 -16.64 36.59 -24.85
CA GLU A 411 -18.00 36.09 -25.13
C GLU A 411 -18.97 36.42 -24.00
N ALA A 412 -18.51 36.46 -22.74
CA ALA A 412 -19.31 36.91 -21.60
C ALA A 412 -19.63 38.41 -21.66
N GLN A 413 -18.71 39.24 -22.14
CA GLN A 413 -18.89 40.69 -22.30
C GLN A 413 -19.86 41.09 -23.42
N SER A 414 -20.01 40.25 -24.46
CA SER A 414 -20.92 40.53 -25.59
C SER A 414 -22.38 40.09 -25.34
N GLN A 415 -22.64 39.31 -24.28
CA GLN A 415 -23.99 38.82 -23.95
C GLN A 415 -24.97 39.91 -23.47
N PRO A 416 -24.58 40.90 -22.64
CA PRO A 416 -25.45 42.02 -22.27
C PRO A 416 -25.91 42.81 -23.49
N GLU A 417 -25.01 43.12 -24.43
CA GLU A 417 -25.34 43.83 -25.67
C GLU A 417 -26.23 43.01 -26.61
N TYR A 418 -26.12 41.68 -26.58
CA TYR A 418 -26.98 40.76 -27.32
C TYR A 418 -28.40 40.68 -26.71
N LEU A 419 -28.49 40.54 -25.39
CA LEU A 419 -29.76 40.55 -24.64
C LEU A 419 -30.47 41.90 -24.78
N GLU A 420 -29.75 43.02 -24.67
CA GLU A 420 -30.30 44.36 -24.80
C GLU A 420 -30.86 44.61 -26.21
N ARG A 421 -30.14 44.19 -27.25
CA ARG A 421 -30.62 44.26 -28.64
C ARG A 421 -31.88 43.41 -28.88
N ARG A 422 -31.99 42.24 -28.23
CA ARG A 422 -33.17 41.37 -28.36
C ARG A 422 -34.38 41.91 -27.60
N ILE A 423 -34.18 42.43 -26.39
CA ILE A 423 -35.24 43.08 -25.60
C ILE A 423 -35.81 44.28 -26.37
N ARG A 424 -34.95 45.14 -26.95
CA ARG A 424 -35.38 46.30 -27.75
C ARG A 424 -36.16 45.94 -29.03
N ARG A 425 -35.98 44.72 -29.57
CA ARG A 425 -36.65 44.25 -30.80
C ARG A 425 -37.89 43.38 -30.55
N HIS A 426 -38.20 43.06 -29.30
CA HIS A 426 -39.31 42.17 -28.95
C HIS A 426 -40.66 42.91 -29.00
N LYS A 427 -41.35 42.88 -30.16
CA LYS A 427 -42.64 43.58 -30.34
C LYS A 427 -43.89 42.67 -30.42
N SER A 428 -43.79 41.34 -30.52
CA SER A 428 -44.98 40.46 -30.57
C SER A 428 -44.74 38.93 -30.64
N SER A 429 -43.54 38.40 -30.34
CA SER A 429 -43.26 36.94 -30.33
C SER A 429 -43.10 36.40 -28.91
N SER A 430 -43.04 35.06 -28.71
CA SER A 430 -42.93 34.48 -27.37
C SER A 430 -41.54 34.72 -26.72
N PRO A 431 -41.48 34.94 -25.40
CA PRO A 431 -40.25 35.34 -24.69
C PRO A 431 -39.23 34.20 -24.52
N GLU A 432 -39.58 32.97 -24.91
CA GLU A 432 -38.76 31.75 -24.77
C GLU A 432 -37.30 31.95 -25.19
N SER A 433 -37.01 32.62 -26.31
CA SER A 433 -35.62 32.79 -26.78
C SER A 433 -34.81 33.79 -25.93
N ILE A 434 -35.47 34.74 -25.27
CA ILE A 434 -34.83 35.66 -24.31
C ILE A 434 -34.60 34.93 -22.99
N ILE A 435 -35.59 34.16 -22.54
CA ILE A 435 -35.49 33.31 -21.34
C ILE A 435 -34.36 32.27 -21.50
N GLU A 436 -34.21 31.68 -22.69
CA GLU A 436 -33.14 30.73 -23.00
C GLU A 436 -31.75 31.40 -22.97
N ALA A 437 -31.62 32.61 -23.53
CA ALA A 437 -30.38 33.38 -23.45
C ALA A 437 -30.02 33.75 -22.00
N LEU A 438 -31.00 34.16 -21.17
CA LEU A 438 -30.80 34.42 -19.74
C LEU A 438 -30.42 33.15 -18.97
N LYS A 439 -31.03 32.00 -19.28
CA LYS A 439 -30.67 30.68 -18.70
C LYS A 439 -29.24 30.29 -19.07
N SER A 440 -28.83 30.48 -20.33
CA SER A 440 -27.47 30.21 -20.80
C SER A 440 -26.45 31.13 -20.11
N SER A 441 -26.76 32.43 -19.98
CA SER A 441 -25.92 33.40 -19.27
C SER A 441 -25.77 33.04 -17.79
N THR A 442 -26.87 32.74 -17.10
CA THR A 442 -26.87 32.30 -15.70
C THR A 442 -26.04 31.02 -15.52
N LYS A 443 -26.13 30.07 -16.45
CA LYS A 443 -25.33 28.85 -16.45
C LYS A 443 -23.83 29.15 -16.63
N ALA A 444 -23.48 30.07 -17.53
CA ALA A 444 -22.10 30.51 -17.74
C ALA A 444 -21.52 31.16 -16.49
N THR A 445 -22.24 32.10 -15.88
CA THR A 445 -21.82 32.78 -14.65
C THR A 445 -21.63 31.78 -13.51
N LYS A 446 -22.56 30.83 -13.33
CA LYS A 446 -22.42 29.76 -12.33
C LYS A 446 -21.18 28.90 -12.59
N ALA A 447 -20.93 28.49 -13.83
CA ALA A 447 -19.75 27.71 -14.19
C ALA A 447 -18.45 28.47 -13.90
N ALA A 448 -18.38 29.76 -14.25
CA ALA A 448 -17.23 30.61 -13.96
C ALA A 448 -17.00 30.79 -12.45
N LEU A 449 -18.07 31.00 -11.68
CA LEU A 449 -18.00 31.10 -10.21
C LEU A 449 -17.51 29.78 -9.57
N TYR A 450 -17.99 28.63 -10.05
CA TYR A 450 -17.52 27.33 -9.56
C TYR A 450 -16.05 27.09 -9.92
N GLN A 451 -15.62 27.45 -11.14
CA GLN A 451 -14.22 27.37 -11.53
C GLN A 451 -13.34 28.30 -10.68
N LEU A 452 -13.78 29.53 -10.45
CA LEU A 452 -13.09 30.48 -9.58
C LEU A 452 -12.93 29.92 -8.17
N ALA A 453 -14.01 29.39 -7.57
CA ALA A 453 -13.96 28.76 -6.25
C ALA A 453 -12.96 27.58 -6.19
N LEU A 454 -12.90 26.75 -7.24
CA LEU A 454 -11.92 25.66 -7.34
C LEU A 454 -10.48 26.17 -7.47
N VAL A 455 -10.26 27.23 -8.24
CA VAL A 455 -8.94 27.87 -8.41
C VAL A 455 -8.49 28.54 -7.11
N GLU A 456 -9.37 29.30 -6.45
CA GLU A 456 -9.10 29.94 -5.15
C GLU A 456 -8.74 28.90 -4.08
N ALA A 457 -9.49 27.79 -3.99
CA ALA A 457 -9.16 26.70 -3.08
C ALA A 457 -7.78 26.08 -3.39
N ARG A 458 -7.43 25.94 -4.68
CA ARG A 458 -6.12 25.43 -5.09
C ARG A 458 -4.99 26.41 -4.78
N LEU A 459 -5.18 27.70 -5.04
CA LEU A 459 -4.21 28.76 -4.73
C LEU A 459 -3.91 28.79 -3.24
N LYS A 460 -4.96 28.78 -2.40
CA LYS A 460 -4.81 28.76 -0.94
C LYS A 460 -3.99 27.57 -0.44
N ASN A 461 -4.23 26.37 -0.97
CA ASN A 461 -3.45 25.18 -0.64
C ASN A 461 -1.99 25.30 -1.09
N LEU A 462 -1.73 25.81 -2.29
CA LEU A 462 -0.38 26.01 -2.82
C LEU A 462 0.40 27.06 -2.04
N GLU A 463 -0.25 28.18 -1.69
CA GLU A 463 0.35 29.24 -0.88
C GLU A 463 0.77 28.72 0.49
N GLU A 464 -0.11 27.97 1.17
CA GLU A 464 0.19 27.41 2.48
C GLU A 464 1.33 26.39 2.42
N ALA A 465 1.28 25.46 1.45
CA ALA A 465 2.35 24.47 1.25
C ALA A 465 3.70 25.14 0.93
N ASN A 466 3.71 26.17 0.07
CA ASN A 466 4.92 26.91 -0.25
C ASN A 466 5.46 27.72 0.93
N ARG A 467 4.58 28.27 1.78
CA ARG A 467 4.95 28.98 3.01
C ARG A 467 5.67 28.05 3.97
N ILE A 468 5.08 26.89 4.25
CA ILE A 468 5.67 25.85 5.12
C ILE A 468 7.01 25.36 4.54
N LEU A 469 7.04 25.01 3.26
CA LEU A 469 8.25 24.52 2.59
C LEU A 469 9.37 25.58 2.61
N SER A 470 9.04 26.85 2.37
CA SER A 470 9.99 27.96 2.43
C SER A 470 10.55 28.16 3.83
N ARG A 471 9.70 28.07 4.87
CA ARG A 471 10.14 28.14 6.27
C ARG A 471 11.15 27.03 6.58
N ARG A 472 10.80 25.78 6.27
CA ARG A 472 11.65 24.60 6.51
C ARG A 472 12.97 24.62 5.74
N ARG A 473 12.98 25.13 4.50
CA ARG A 473 14.22 25.29 3.72
C ARG A 473 15.16 26.34 4.30
N ARG A 474 14.63 27.37 4.96
CA ARG A 474 15.43 28.42 5.63
C ARG A 474 15.84 28.03 7.05
N ALA A 475 15.16 27.06 7.66
CA ALA A 475 15.45 26.61 9.01
C ALA A 475 16.89 26.09 9.15
N LYS A 476 17.58 26.53 10.20
CA LYS A 476 18.96 26.10 10.47
C LYS A 476 18.99 24.62 10.84
N LYS A 477 19.90 23.86 10.22
CA LYS A 477 20.13 22.44 10.49
C LYS A 477 21.20 22.26 11.57
N THR A 478 20.98 22.88 12.71
CA THR A 478 21.89 22.78 13.86
C THR A 478 21.91 21.36 14.39
N ARG A 479 23.10 20.82 14.66
CA ARG A 479 23.26 19.47 15.22
C ARG A 479 23.06 19.55 16.74
N LEU A 480 22.16 18.73 17.28
CA LEU A 480 21.87 18.67 18.72
C LEU A 480 22.69 17.58 19.39
N GLN A 481 22.62 16.36 18.85
CA GLN A 481 23.26 15.18 19.41
C GLN A 481 23.76 14.27 18.29
N LYS A 482 24.86 13.56 18.54
CA LYS A 482 25.38 12.54 17.64
C LYS A 482 24.82 11.16 18.04
N GLY A 483 24.04 10.55 17.16
CA GLY A 483 23.47 9.22 17.36
C GLY A 483 22.46 9.14 18.52
N GLY A 484 22.02 7.92 18.81
CA GLY A 484 21.23 7.59 19.99
C GLY A 484 19.73 7.86 19.81
N ILE A 485 19.06 7.98 20.96
CA ILE A 485 17.64 8.32 21.08
C ILE A 485 17.51 9.73 21.66
N MET A 486 16.41 10.40 21.32
CA MET A 486 16.06 11.70 21.87
C MET A 486 14.54 11.88 21.78
N THR A 487 13.92 12.21 22.91
CA THR A 487 12.51 12.61 22.92
C THR A 487 12.33 14.00 22.32
N VAL A 488 11.14 14.31 21.84
CA VAL A 488 10.84 15.65 21.31
C VAL A 488 10.96 16.71 22.41
N GLU A 489 10.57 16.38 23.64
CA GLU A 489 10.69 17.28 24.79
C GLU A 489 12.15 17.56 25.17
N GLU A 490 13.00 16.53 25.27
CA GLU A 490 14.44 16.72 25.51
C GLU A 490 15.08 17.58 24.41
N ALA A 491 14.72 17.33 23.14
CA ALA A 491 15.23 18.12 22.03
C ALA A 491 14.82 19.60 22.15
N SER A 492 13.56 19.87 22.51
CA SER A 492 13.07 21.23 22.73
C SER A 492 13.85 21.92 23.87
N GLN A 493 14.09 21.23 24.98
CA GLN A 493 14.87 21.79 26.09
C GLN A 493 16.31 22.11 25.68
N VAL A 494 16.98 21.23 24.92
CA VAL A 494 18.33 21.49 24.41
C VAL A 494 18.32 22.68 23.46
N ILE A 495 17.31 22.78 22.59
CA ILE A 495 17.15 23.89 21.67
C ILE A 495 16.97 25.22 22.42
N ASP A 496 16.09 25.25 23.42
CA ASP A 496 15.81 26.44 24.22
C ASP A 496 17.07 26.89 24.97
N GLN A 497 17.82 25.95 25.54
CA GLN A 497 19.09 26.23 26.20
C GLN A 497 20.11 26.85 25.22
N MET A 498 20.22 26.32 24.00
CA MET A 498 21.11 26.86 22.97
C MET A 498 20.72 28.28 22.55
N ASP A 499 19.42 28.56 22.45
CA ASP A 499 18.92 29.90 22.10
C ASP A 499 19.21 30.90 23.23
N VAL A 500 19.05 30.50 24.51
CA VAL A 500 19.44 31.28 25.69
C VAL A 500 20.95 31.56 25.69
N ASP A 501 21.79 30.55 25.50
CA ASP A 501 23.25 30.71 25.48
C ASP A 501 23.69 31.65 24.35
N THR A 502 23.06 31.53 23.17
CA THR A 502 23.32 32.42 22.03
C THR A 502 22.94 33.87 22.35
N GLN A 503 21.81 34.08 23.05
CA GLN A 503 21.38 35.39 23.50
C GLN A 503 22.35 35.97 24.54
N VAL A 504 22.77 35.19 25.54
CA VAL A 504 23.74 35.61 26.56
C VAL A 504 25.08 36.02 25.92
N VAL A 505 25.57 35.27 24.94
CA VAL A 505 26.79 35.63 24.20
C VAL A 505 26.59 36.93 23.41
N ALA A 506 25.47 37.09 22.71
CA ALA A 506 25.16 38.30 21.96
C ALA A 506 25.05 39.54 22.88
N GLU A 507 24.43 39.41 24.05
CA GLU A 507 24.33 40.46 25.06
C GLU A 507 25.68 40.75 25.74
N SER A 508 26.50 39.74 25.97
CA SER A 508 27.88 39.89 26.47
C SER A 508 28.77 40.64 25.48
N LEU A 509 28.61 40.40 24.17
CA LEU A 509 29.31 41.15 23.13
C LEU A 509 28.82 42.61 23.03
N ARG A 510 27.52 42.86 23.24
CA ARG A 510 26.94 44.20 23.27
C ARG A 510 27.35 44.98 24.52
N SER A 511 27.46 44.32 25.67
CA SER A 511 27.88 44.94 26.94
C SER A 511 29.40 45.10 27.06
N GLY A 512 30.18 44.18 26.48
CA GLY A 512 31.64 44.27 26.37
C GLY A 512 32.15 45.42 25.50
N GLY A 513 31.30 45.96 24.61
CA GLY A 513 31.60 47.13 23.78
C GLY A 513 31.71 48.47 24.52
N ARG A 514 31.57 48.50 25.86
CA ARG A 514 31.77 49.70 26.70
C ARG A 514 33.07 49.71 27.51
N ARG A 515 34.09 48.92 27.14
CA ARG A 515 35.46 49.27 27.54
C ARG A 515 36.04 50.21 26.50
N ARG A 516 36.25 51.48 26.92
CA ARG A 516 36.99 52.51 26.18
C ARG A 516 38.22 51.90 25.52
N SER A 517 38.14 51.64 24.22
CA SER A 517 39.32 51.45 23.40
C SER A 517 40.04 52.78 23.32
N VAL A 518 41.29 52.76 23.78
CA VAL A 518 42.23 53.86 23.72
C VAL A 518 42.49 54.23 22.25
N GLY A 519 42.11 55.45 21.87
CA GLY A 519 42.63 56.22 20.73
C GLY A 519 42.17 55.81 19.32
N PRO A 520 41.63 56.74 18.49
CA PRO A 520 41.57 56.52 17.05
C PRO A 520 43.00 56.54 16.50
N GLY A 521 43.41 55.46 15.82
CA GLY A 521 44.70 55.39 15.14
C GLY A 521 44.91 56.61 14.25
N VAL A 522 46.02 57.32 14.47
CA VAL A 522 46.36 58.54 13.74
C VAL A 522 46.45 58.20 12.24
N ARG A 523 45.66 58.88 11.40
CA ARG A 523 45.67 58.67 9.95
C ARG A 523 47.03 59.08 9.38
N ARG A 524 47.66 58.15 8.67
CA ARG A 524 48.93 58.34 7.97
C ARG A 524 48.69 58.65 6.49
N CYS A 525 49.55 59.46 5.91
CA CYS A 525 49.54 59.81 4.49
C CYS A 525 49.82 58.56 3.64
N GLY A 526 49.00 58.31 2.61
CA GLY A 526 49.17 57.13 1.73
C GLY A 526 50.38 57.21 0.79
N VAL A 527 51.07 58.36 0.72
CA VAL A 527 52.25 58.57 -0.15
C VAL A 527 53.55 58.42 0.64
N CYS A 528 53.68 59.06 1.81
CA CYS A 528 54.91 59.03 2.61
C CYS A 528 54.79 58.32 3.98
N GLY A 529 53.58 57.91 4.39
CA GLY A 529 53.37 57.20 5.66
C GLY A 529 53.41 58.05 6.94
N GLU A 530 53.62 59.36 6.83
CA GLU A 530 53.64 60.28 7.98
C GLU A 530 52.25 60.78 8.38
N THR A 531 52.09 61.16 9.65
CA THR A 531 50.83 61.68 10.20
C THR A 531 50.77 63.21 10.10
N GLY A 532 49.58 63.78 9.92
CA GLY A 532 49.38 65.25 9.93
C GLY A 532 49.05 65.87 8.56
N HIS A 533 49.10 65.09 7.48
CA HIS A 533 48.64 65.50 6.15
C HIS A 533 48.11 64.28 5.38
N ASN A 534 47.43 64.50 4.25
CA ASN A 534 46.93 63.42 3.40
C ASN A 534 47.68 63.38 2.05
N ALA A 535 47.45 62.33 1.27
CA ALA A 535 48.11 62.07 -0.01
C ALA A 535 48.03 63.24 -1.01
N ARG A 536 46.95 64.05 -0.97
CA ARG A 536 46.76 65.19 -1.89
C ARG A 536 47.59 66.43 -1.50
N THR A 537 48.07 66.47 -0.27
CA THR A 537 48.88 67.57 0.29
C THR A 537 50.32 67.12 0.58
N CYS A 538 50.68 65.90 0.16
CA CYS A 538 52.00 65.35 0.33
C CYS A 538 52.98 66.05 -0.62
N LYS A 539 54.06 66.63 -0.08
CA LYS A 539 55.09 67.33 -0.86
C LYS A 539 56.23 66.42 -1.33
N VAL A 540 56.06 65.10 -1.19
CA VAL A 540 57.06 64.10 -1.58
C VAL A 540 56.74 63.63 -3.00
N ASP A 541 57.57 64.01 -3.97
CA ASP A 541 57.53 63.47 -5.32
C ASP A 541 58.32 62.15 -5.37
N ILE A 542 57.65 61.05 -5.73
CA ILE A 542 58.29 59.75 -6.00
C ILE A 542 58.40 59.60 -7.52
N PRO A 543 59.61 59.37 -8.08
CA PRO A 543 59.77 59.17 -9.52
C PRO A 543 59.14 57.83 -9.95
N ALA A 544 58.34 57.87 -11.00
CA ALA A 544 57.75 56.68 -11.61
C ALA A 544 58.80 55.91 -12.43
N SER A 545 59.09 54.68 -12.04
CA SER A 545 59.66 53.62 -12.89
C SER A 545 58.56 52.55 -12.99
N GLY A 546 57.97 52.24 -14.15
CA GLY A 546 58.63 51.94 -15.43
C GLY A 546 58.35 50.46 -15.69
N ASP A 547 57.50 50.20 -16.68
CA ASP A 547 56.98 48.89 -17.08
C ASP A 547 58.06 47.81 -17.27
N GLU A 548 57.74 46.56 -16.94
CA GLU A 548 58.32 45.40 -17.62
C GLU A 548 57.32 44.21 -17.61
N TYR A 549 56.85 43.88 -18.81
CA TYR A 549 56.17 42.63 -19.18
C TYR A 549 57.24 41.57 -19.53
N SER A 550 56.83 40.28 -19.48
CA SER A 550 57.50 39.00 -19.89
C SER A 550 57.90 38.15 -18.68
N GLU A 551 57.55 36.87 -18.51
CA GLU A 551 57.05 35.77 -19.37
C GLU A 551 55.84 35.05 -18.74
#